data_AF-A0A841ZA39-F1
#
_entry.id   AF-A0A841ZA39-F1
#
_cell.length_a   1.000
_cell.length_b   1.000
_cell.length_c   1.000
_cell.angle_alpha   90.00
_cell.angle_beta   90.00
_cell.angle_gamma   90.00
#
_symmetry.space_group_name_H-M   'P 1'
#
loop_
_entity.id
_entity.type
_entity.pdbx_description
1 polymer ?
#
loop_
_entity_poly.entity_id
_entity_poly.type
_entity_poly.pdbx_seq_one_letter_code
_entity_poly.pdbx_strand_id
1 'polypeptide(L)'
;MKDWEYEELIKAINESYENFLKIGRGEKFAIARAFNEYADMGEIEDIITDIAIGEILLYQDKVFIGYIKGITGRLSGVKKDNLKNELSDEQIENLLDRIVVVIKGLKNKPNDRDPVA
;
A
#
# COMPACT_ATOMS: atom_id res chain seq x y z
N MET A 1 -7.70 -7.73 13.19
CA MET A 1 -6.24 -7.53 13.13
C MET A 1 -5.66 -7.72 14.51
N LYS A 2 -4.50 -8.37 14.59
CA LYS A 2 -3.99 -8.89 15.86
C LYS A 2 -3.34 -7.83 16.73
N ASP A 3 -2.59 -6.93 16.10
CA ASP A 3 -1.71 -5.97 16.77
C ASP A 3 -2.00 -4.51 16.37
N TRP A 4 -2.97 -4.28 15.48
CA TRP A 4 -3.27 -2.97 14.91
C TRP A 4 -4.77 -2.71 14.76
N GLU A 5 -5.17 -1.45 14.84
CA GLU A 5 -6.45 -0.96 14.33
C GLU A 5 -6.31 -0.47 12.87
N TYR A 6 -7.41 -0.50 12.10
CA TYR A 6 -7.42 -0.14 10.66
C TYR A 6 -6.76 1.22 10.37
N GLU A 7 -7.25 2.27 11.01
CA GLU A 7 -6.74 3.64 10.82
C GLU A 7 -5.33 3.81 11.41
N GLU A 8 -5.03 3.09 12.50
CA GLU A 8 -3.73 3.15 13.13
C GLU A 8 -2.64 2.59 12.22
N LEU A 9 -2.89 1.45 11.57
CA LEU A 9 -1.94 0.84 10.65
C LEU A 9 -1.67 1.73 9.44
N ILE A 10 -2.71 2.29 8.82
CA ILE A 10 -2.57 3.23 7.70
C ILE A 10 -1.71 4.42 8.10
N LYS A 11 -1.99 5.00 9.28
CA LYS A 11 -1.24 6.14 9.80
C LYS A 11 0.21 5.76 10.07
N ALA A 12 0.47 4.62 10.72
CA ALA A 12 1.81 4.15 11.04
C ALA A 12 2.67 3.95 9.77
N ILE A 13 2.11 3.37 8.71
CA ILE A 13 2.83 3.19 7.43
C ILE A 13 3.22 4.55 6.82
N ASN A 14 2.28 5.51 6.80
CA ASN A 14 2.55 6.85 6.27
C ASN A 14 3.60 7.60 7.10
N GLU A 15 3.51 7.54 8.44
CA GLU A 15 4.51 8.14 9.33
C GLU A 15 5.89 7.51 9.14
N SER A 16 5.96 6.18 8.99
CA SER A 16 7.21 5.47 8.70
C SER A 16 7.80 5.89 7.34
N TYR A 17 6.97 5.99 6.29
CA TYR A 17 7.41 6.52 5.00
C TYR A 17 8.01 7.93 5.13
N GLU A 18 7.30 8.86 5.79
CA GLU A 18 7.79 10.23 6.00
C GLU A 18 9.10 10.27 6.81
N ASN A 19 9.20 9.42 7.84
CA ASN A 19 10.40 9.33 8.66
C ASN A 19 11.60 8.78 7.86
N PHE A 20 11.40 7.79 6.99
CA PHE A 20 12.45 7.32 6.09
C PHE A 20 12.81 8.34 5.01
N LEU A 21 11.85 9.13 4.54
CA LEU A 21 12.11 10.21 3.59
C LEU A 21 13.02 11.28 4.21
N LYS A 22 12.82 11.62 5.48
CA LYS A 22 13.67 12.57 6.24
C LYS A 22 15.14 12.12 6.37
N ILE A 23 15.43 10.83 6.21
CA ILE A 23 16.82 10.29 6.21
C ILE A 23 17.58 10.76 4.95
N GLY A 24 16.89 11.25 3.91
CA GLY A 24 17.52 11.84 2.73
C GLY A 24 18.11 10.83 1.75
N ARG A 25 17.60 9.59 1.75
CA ARG A 25 18.01 8.51 0.82
C ARG A 25 17.11 8.37 -0.41
N GLY A 26 16.16 9.29 -0.58
CA GLY A 26 15.22 9.33 -1.70
C GLY A 26 13.92 8.55 -1.47
N GLU A 27 12.92 8.84 -2.29
CA GLU A 27 11.55 8.30 -2.17
C GLU A 27 11.51 6.78 -2.39
N LYS A 28 12.26 6.27 -3.39
CA LYS A 28 12.36 4.82 -3.65
C LYS A 28 12.82 4.05 -2.40
N PHE A 29 13.83 4.57 -1.69
CA PHE A 29 14.31 3.98 -0.44
C PHE A 29 13.23 4.03 0.65
N ALA A 30 12.57 5.18 0.83
CA ALA A 30 11.56 5.36 1.86
C ALA A 30 10.35 4.43 1.65
N ILE A 31 9.87 4.33 0.41
CA ILE A 31 8.78 3.41 0.02
C ILE A 31 9.18 1.95 0.29
N ALA A 32 10.36 1.53 -0.16
CA ALA A 32 10.82 0.16 0.03
C ALA A 32 10.97 -0.19 1.52
N ARG A 33 11.50 0.75 2.32
CA ARG A 33 11.68 0.52 3.74
C ARG A 33 10.36 0.44 4.49
N ALA A 34 9.42 1.35 4.18
CA ALA A 34 8.07 1.31 4.75
C ALA A 34 7.35 0.01 4.35
N PHE A 35 7.33 -0.37 3.06
CA PHE A 35 6.72 -1.62 2.62
C PHE A 35 7.29 -2.84 3.38
N ASN A 36 8.62 -2.94 3.49
CA ASN A 36 9.28 -4.08 4.15
C ASN A 36 9.07 -4.13 5.67
N GLU A 37 8.77 -3.01 6.31
CA GLU A 37 8.52 -2.96 7.77
C GLU A 37 7.14 -3.51 8.14
N TYR A 38 6.19 -3.44 7.21
CA TYR A 38 4.79 -3.85 7.40
C TYR A 38 4.39 -5.00 6.46
N ALA A 39 5.36 -5.77 5.99
CA ALA A 39 5.14 -6.95 5.16
C ALA A 39 4.97 -8.22 6.02
N ASP A 40 4.19 -9.17 5.52
CA ASP A 40 3.98 -10.50 6.09
C ASP A 40 3.38 -10.47 7.51
N MET A 41 2.50 -9.49 7.79
CA MET A 41 1.87 -9.33 9.11
C MET A 41 0.57 -10.13 9.25
N GLY A 42 -0.08 -10.44 8.13
CA GLY A 42 -1.40 -11.08 8.08
C GLY A 42 -2.15 -10.68 6.81
N GLU A 43 -3.15 -11.46 6.39
CA GLU A 43 -3.84 -11.22 5.11
C GLU A 43 -4.45 -9.80 5.05
N ILE A 44 -5.10 -9.35 6.12
CA ILE A 44 -5.77 -8.04 6.16
C ILE A 44 -4.74 -6.92 6.29
N GLU A 45 -3.77 -7.08 7.18
CA GLU A 45 -2.67 -6.15 7.37
C GLU A 45 -1.87 -5.93 6.07
N ASP A 46 -1.57 -7.00 5.33
CA ASP A 46 -0.83 -6.94 4.06
C ASP A 46 -1.64 -6.22 2.96
N ILE A 47 -2.97 -6.41 2.93
CA ILE A 47 -3.86 -5.66 2.03
C ILE A 47 -3.83 -4.16 2.37
N ILE A 48 -3.87 -3.81 3.66
CA ILE A 48 -3.80 -2.42 4.11
C ILE A 48 -2.43 -1.81 3.77
N THR A 49 -1.35 -2.57 3.94
CA THR A 49 0.01 -2.17 3.53
C THR A 49 0.07 -1.89 2.04
N ASP A 50 -0.46 -2.78 1.21
CA ASP A 50 -0.52 -2.57 -0.24
C ASP A 50 -1.29 -1.31 -0.63
N ILE A 51 -2.36 -0.99 0.11
CA ILE A 51 -3.16 0.20 -0.12
C ILE A 51 -2.40 1.47 0.25
N ALA A 52 -1.88 1.55 1.47
CA ALA A 52 -1.16 2.72 1.93
C ALA A 52 0.07 3.01 1.06
N ILE A 53 0.84 1.97 0.71
CA ILE A 53 1.98 2.10 -0.20
C ILE A 53 1.53 2.45 -1.62
N GLY A 54 0.43 1.84 -2.10
CA GLY A 54 -0.17 2.15 -3.38
C GLY A 54 -0.55 3.63 -3.51
N GLU A 55 -1.13 4.21 -2.46
CA GLU A 55 -1.48 5.63 -2.42
C GLU A 55 -0.25 6.54 -2.43
N ILE A 56 0.80 6.21 -1.66
CA ILE A 56 2.08 6.93 -1.70
C ILE A 56 2.64 6.92 -3.13
N LEU A 57 2.60 5.77 -3.81
CA LEU A 57 3.05 5.62 -5.19
C LEU A 57 2.22 6.45 -6.19
N LEU A 58 0.96 6.78 -5.90
CA LEU A 58 0.16 7.66 -6.76
C LEU A 58 0.68 9.11 -6.78
N TYR A 59 1.45 9.53 -5.79
CA TYR A 59 2.06 10.87 -5.79
C TYR A 59 3.39 10.92 -6.55
N GLN A 60 3.95 9.77 -6.93
CA GLN A 60 5.23 9.69 -7.64
C GLN A 60 5.05 9.96 -9.14
N ASP A 61 6.01 10.63 -9.77
CA ASP A 61 5.99 10.93 -11.22
C ASP A 61 6.05 9.64 -12.06
N LYS A 62 6.87 8.69 -11.63
CA LYS A 62 7.02 7.36 -12.24
C LYS A 62 7.05 6.30 -11.15
N VAL A 63 6.48 5.15 -11.45
CA VAL A 63 6.44 4.02 -10.52
C VAL A 63 7.14 2.82 -11.12
N PHE A 64 8.00 2.16 -10.34
CA PHE A 64 8.63 0.92 -10.78
C PHE A 64 7.58 -0.14 -11.12
N ILE A 65 7.72 -0.77 -12.29
CA ILE A 65 6.73 -1.72 -12.82
C ILE A 65 6.47 -2.91 -11.88
N GLY A 66 7.46 -3.30 -11.07
CA GLY A 66 7.31 -4.33 -10.05
C GLY A 66 6.26 -3.97 -8.99
N TYR A 67 6.25 -2.72 -8.51
CA TYR A 67 5.22 -2.25 -7.57
C TYR A 67 3.83 -2.25 -8.22
N ILE A 68 3.71 -1.72 -9.45
CA ILE A 68 2.44 -1.72 -10.17
C ILE A 68 1.90 -3.14 -10.28
N LYS A 69 2.70 -4.09 -10.76
CA LYS A 69 2.25 -5.49 -10.95
C LYS A 69 1.96 -6.20 -9.62
N GLY A 70 2.83 -6.03 -8.62
CA GLY A 70 2.69 -6.68 -7.32
C GLY A 70 1.44 -6.22 -6.59
N ILE A 71 1.33 -4.92 -6.34
CA ILE A 71 0.22 -4.32 -5.59
C ILE A 71 -1.09 -4.53 -6.34
N THR A 72 -1.18 -4.18 -7.63
CA THR A 72 -2.45 -4.34 -8.35
C THR A 72 -2.85 -5.81 -8.51
N GLY A 73 -1.88 -6.73 -8.60
CA GLY A 73 -2.12 -8.17 -8.65
C GLY A 73 -2.76 -8.69 -7.35
N ARG A 74 -2.16 -8.37 -6.19
CA ARG A 74 -2.69 -8.77 -4.88
C ARG A 74 -4.06 -8.13 -4.61
N LEU A 75 -4.17 -6.82 -4.81
CA LEU A 75 -5.42 -6.10 -4.54
C LEU A 75 -6.59 -6.52 -5.44
N SER A 76 -6.33 -6.95 -6.68
CA SER A 76 -7.41 -7.42 -7.58
C SER A 76 -8.07 -8.72 -7.11
N GLY A 77 -7.42 -9.47 -6.21
CA GLY A 77 -7.94 -10.71 -5.65
C GLY A 77 -8.80 -10.54 -4.40
N VAL A 78 -8.85 -9.33 -3.82
CA VAL A 78 -9.53 -9.07 -2.55
C VAL A 78 -11.05 -9.25 -2.70
N LYS A 79 -11.63 -10.02 -1.78
CA LYS A 79 -13.07 -10.27 -1.71
C LYS A 79 -13.62 -9.73 -0.39
N LYS A 80 -14.79 -9.08 -0.44
CA LYS A 80 -15.47 -8.52 0.73
C LYS A 80 -15.62 -9.54 1.87
N ASP A 81 -15.91 -10.79 1.55
CA ASP A 81 -16.13 -11.84 2.56
C ASP A 81 -14.87 -12.18 3.37
N ASN A 82 -13.67 -11.98 2.81
CA ASN A 82 -12.42 -12.21 3.54
C ASN A 82 -12.21 -11.16 4.65
N LEU A 83 -12.84 -9.99 4.52
CA LEU A 83 -12.60 -8.83 5.40
C LEU A 83 -13.54 -8.78 6.62
N LYS A 84 -14.72 -9.43 6.52
CA LYS A 84 -15.83 -9.33 7.49
C LYS A 84 -15.52 -9.78 8.91
N ASN A 85 -14.50 -10.61 9.09
CA ASN A 85 -14.13 -11.12 10.42
C ASN A 85 -13.26 -10.14 11.20
N GLU A 86 -12.63 -9.17 10.52
CA GLU A 86 -11.60 -8.32 11.11
C GLU A 86 -11.87 -6.83 10.99
N LEU A 87 -12.75 -6.43 10.06
CA LEU A 87 -13.08 -5.04 9.78
C LEU A 87 -14.59 -4.81 9.90
N SER A 88 -14.97 -3.61 10.32
CA SER A 88 -16.37 -3.16 10.29
C SER A 88 -16.85 -2.95 8.86
N ASP A 89 -18.17 -2.93 8.62
CA ASP A 89 -18.71 -2.67 7.29
C ASP A 89 -18.24 -1.31 6.71
N GLU A 90 -18.13 -0.28 7.56
CA GLU A 90 -17.62 1.04 7.17
C GLU A 90 -16.14 0.98 6.74
N GLN A 91 -15.29 0.29 7.51
CA GLN A 91 -13.88 0.11 7.17
C GLN A 91 -13.71 -0.71 5.89
N ILE A 92 -14.57 -1.71 5.68
CA ILE A 92 -14.58 -2.53 4.47
C ILE A 92 -14.94 -1.70 3.25
N GLU A 93 -15.99 -0.87 3.33
CA GLU A 93 -16.38 0.00 2.22
C GLU A 93 -15.27 1.00 1.90
N ASN A 94 -14.69 1.63 2.92
CA ASN A 94 -13.55 2.53 2.77
C ASN A 94 -12.35 1.83 2.09
N LEU A 95 -11.99 0.63 2.54
CA LEU A 95 -10.88 -0.13 1.99
C LEU A 95 -11.11 -0.51 0.52
N LEU A 96 -12.32 -0.97 0.17
CA LEU A 96 -12.67 -1.34 -1.20
C LEU A 96 -12.65 -0.14 -2.15
N ASP A 97 -13.12 1.02 -1.71
CA ASP A 97 -13.04 2.25 -2.50
C ASP A 97 -11.58 2.65 -2.76
N ARG A 98 -10.72 2.57 -1.74
CA ARG A 98 -9.28 2.82 -1.87
C ARG A 98 -8.60 1.81 -2.80
N ILE A 99 -8.99 0.53 -2.75
CA ILE A 99 -8.51 -0.51 -3.69
C ILE A 99 -8.80 -0.10 -5.13
N VAL A 100 -10.02 0.36 -5.42
CA VAL A 100 -10.39 0.78 -6.77
C VAL A 100 -9.55 1.97 -7.23
N VAL A 101 -9.32 2.95 -6.35
CA VAL A 101 -8.48 4.13 -6.63
C VAL A 101 -7.04 3.73 -6.92
N VAL A 102 -6.42 2.93 -6.04
CA VAL A 102 -5.03 2.47 -6.18
C VAL A 102 -4.85 1.65 -7.45
N ILE A 103 -5.72 0.68 -7.73
CA ILE A 103 -5.61 -0.16 -8.92
C ILE A 103 -5.71 0.68 -10.19
N LYS A 104 -6.71 1.56 -10.30
CA LYS A 104 -6.90 2.41 -11.48
C LYS A 104 -5.74 3.40 -11.64
N GLY A 105 -5.32 4.04 -10.55
CA GLY A 105 -4.25 5.02 -10.55
C GLY A 105 -2.92 4.39 -10.98
N LEU A 106 -2.52 3.28 -10.36
CA LEU A 106 -1.24 2.62 -10.67
C LEU A 106 -1.20 2.07 -12.10
N LYS A 107 -2.30 1.54 -12.63
CA LYS A 107 -2.36 1.06 -14.03
C LYS A 107 -2.15 2.19 -15.06
N ASN A 108 -2.49 3.42 -14.70
CA ASN A 108 -2.34 4.59 -15.57
C ASN A 108 -1.05 5.38 -15.31
N LYS A 109 -0.24 4.99 -14.32
CA LYS A 109 1.01 5.68 -14.01
C LYS A 109 2.09 5.39 -15.06
N PRO A 110 2.90 6.40 -15.44
CA PRO A 110 4.13 6.16 -16.15
C PRO A 110 5.00 5.15 -15.38
N ASN A 111 5.43 4.09 -16.06
CA ASN A 111 6.26 3.07 -15.42
C ASN A 111 7.75 3.32 -15.62
N ASP A 112 8.51 3.05 -14.57
CA ASP A 112 9.94 2.85 -14.60
C ASP A 112 10.23 1.34 -14.70
N ARG A 113 11.17 0.95 -15.57
CA ARG A 113 11.61 -0.44 -15.72
C ARG A 113 12.94 -0.70 -15.02
N ASP A 114 13.59 0.35 -14.54
CA ASP A 114 14.84 0.25 -13.82
C ASP A 114 14.57 0.14 -12.30
N PRO A 115 14.93 -0.98 -11.67
CA PRO A 115 14.80 -1.12 -10.22
C PRO A 115 15.83 -0.30 -9.43
N VAL A 116 16.84 0.31 -10.08
CA VAL A 116 18.04 0.89 -9.46
C VAL A 116 18.27 2.38 -9.80
N ALA A 117 17.74 2.90 -10.91
CA ALA A 117 18.02 4.27 -11.38
C ALA A 117 17.42 5.41 -10.55
#